data_AF-A0AA36CR22-F1
#
_entry.id   AF-A0AA36CR22-F1
#
_cell.length_a   1.000
_cell.length_b   1.000
_cell.length_c   1.000
_cell.angle_alpha   90.00
_cell.angle_beta   90.00
_cell.angle_gamma   90.00
#
_symmetry.space_group_name_H-M   'P 1'
#
loop_
_entity.id
_entity.type
_entity.pdbx_description
1 polymer ?
#
loop_
_entity_poly.entity_id
_entity_poly.type
_entity_poly.pdbx_seq_one_letter_code
_entity_poly.pdbx_strand_id
1 'polypeptide(L)'
;MSTSRLLPKRPLQLYARHASLQAKASSSSAQIQTPYALFPTAVTAAPHFDLSRTVNTSIAELYYRRVEPEYSRESFLQGAMEAASIASQYIVDKNWNGLSNICVTDLVDMIRERCEAESALIPRIAPGDVLCSYLYSALISGKQIYRLNPGNTNIYLTAMVFCRNHPDVPQDLSLKKYLAKYYKEITVCHITFARAINPPGIWKATQLNYFNLI
;
A
#
# COMPACT_ATOMS: atom_id res chain seq x y z
N MET A 1 -17.56 59.11 56.29
CA MET A 1 -18.14 58.05 57.15
C MET A 1 -18.04 56.74 56.38
N SER A 2 -16.92 56.01 56.48
CA SER A 2 -16.71 54.88 57.41
C SER A 2 -17.81 53.82 57.34
N THR A 3 -17.51 52.66 56.74
CA THR A 3 -17.35 51.42 57.50
C THR A 3 -16.65 50.36 56.65
N SER A 4 -15.49 49.95 57.14
CA SER A 4 -14.76 48.73 56.81
C SER A 4 -15.49 47.50 57.37
N ARG A 5 -15.55 46.39 56.63
CA ARG A 5 -15.56 45.05 57.24
C ARG A 5 -14.65 44.07 56.50
N LEU A 6 -13.98 43.30 57.34
CA LEU A 6 -12.86 42.40 57.11
C LEU A 6 -13.31 41.07 56.49
N LEU A 7 -12.34 40.44 55.81
CA LEU A 7 -12.32 39.08 55.25
C LEU A 7 -12.82 37.99 56.22
N PRO A 8 -13.11 36.79 55.68
CA PRO A 8 -12.30 35.68 56.13
C PRO A 8 -11.58 34.94 54.99
N LYS A 9 -10.36 34.54 55.33
CA LYS A 9 -9.39 33.78 54.54
C LYS A 9 -9.88 32.34 54.32
N ARG A 10 -9.79 31.87 53.06
CA ARG A 10 -9.37 30.53 52.53
C ARG A 10 -9.80 29.24 53.29
N PRO A 11 -10.16 28.16 52.56
CA PRO A 11 -9.12 27.36 51.88
C PRO A 11 -9.41 27.02 50.42
N LEU A 12 -8.49 27.47 49.55
CA LEU A 12 -8.20 26.97 48.21
C LEU A 12 -7.74 25.51 48.26
N GLN A 13 -8.63 24.56 48.51
CA GLN A 13 -8.30 23.13 48.41
C GLN A 13 -9.37 22.24 47.75
N LEU A 14 -10.54 22.77 47.38
CA LEU A 14 -11.59 21.97 46.72
C LEU A 14 -11.70 22.12 45.21
N TYR A 15 -11.01 23.11 44.60
CA TYR A 15 -10.94 23.24 43.12
C TYR A 15 -9.71 22.60 42.48
N ALA A 16 -8.70 22.19 43.27
CA ALA A 16 -7.51 21.54 42.73
C ALA A 16 -7.68 20.03 42.46
N ARG A 17 -8.74 19.40 43.03
CA ARG A 17 -9.04 17.97 42.80
C ARG A 17 -9.93 17.69 41.58
N HIS A 18 -10.69 18.67 41.08
CA HIS A 18 -11.38 18.54 39.78
C HIS A 18 -10.49 18.92 38.58
N ALA A 19 -9.55 19.86 38.77
CA ALA A 19 -8.58 20.20 37.72
C ALA A 19 -7.53 19.09 37.48
N SER A 20 -7.22 18.25 38.49
CA SER A 20 -6.28 17.13 38.36
C SER A 20 -6.92 15.80 37.91
N LEU A 21 -8.24 15.71 37.91
CA LEU A 21 -8.98 14.60 37.28
C LEU A 21 -9.44 14.92 35.86
N GLN A 22 -9.59 16.20 35.48
CA GLN A 22 -9.76 16.60 34.08
C GLN A 22 -8.44 16.71 33.30
N ALA A 23 -7.31 16.98 33.99
CA ALA A 23 -5.97 16.90 33.40
C ALA A 23 -5.47 15.47 33.13
N LYS A 24 -6.25 14.43 33.48
CA LYS A 24 -5.92 13.03 33.23
C LYS A 24 -6.89 12.31 32.29
N ALA A 25 -7.87 13.01 31.71
CA ALA A 25 -8.89 12.42 30.85
C ALA A 25 -9.30 13.28 29.63
N SER A 26 -8.53 14.32 29.28
CA SER A 26 -8.82 15.15 28.11
C SER A 26 -7.57 15.70 27.42
N SER A 27 -6.56 14.85 27.23
CA SER A 27 -5.75 14.94 26.02
C SER A 27 -6.48 14.14 24.94
N SER A 28 -7.51 14.75 24.34
CA SER A 28 -8.00 14.30 23.05
C SER A 28 -6.89 14.60 22.04
N SER A 29 -5.91 13.69 21.95
CA SER A 29 -5.18 13.51 20.71
C SER A 29 -6.26 13.28 19.67
N ALA A 30 -6.41 14.21 18.73
CA ALA A 30 -7.12 13.95 17.50
C ALA A 30 -6.59 12.60 17.01
N GLN A 31 -7.43 11.56 17.09
CA GLN A 31 -7.17 10.31 16.39
C GLN A 31 -7.21 10.71 14.93
N ILE A 32 -6.03 11.04 14.38
CA ILE A 32 -5.79 10.92 12.96
C ILE A 32 -6.16 9.46 12.70
N GLN A 33 -7.33 9.24 12.11
CA GLN A 33 -7.72 7.93 11.63
C GLN A 33 -6.62 7.54 10.64
N THR A 34 -5.67 6.74 11.10
CA THR A 34 -4.78 6.05 10.19
C THR A 34 -5.69 5.22 9.30
N PRO A 35 -5.69 5.43 7.97
CA PRO A 35 -6.50 4.61 7.09
C PRO A 35 -6.25 3.14 7.43
N TYR A 36 -7.30 2.35 7.55
CA TYR A 36 -7.20 0.94 7.89
C TYR A 36 -6.28 0.28 6.87
N ALA A 37 -5.05 -0.01 7.29
CA ALA A 37 -4.04 -0.59 6.44
C ALA A 37 -3.55 -1.87 7.08
N LEU A 38 -3.48 -2.94 6.28
CA LEU A 38 -2.98 -4.23 6.77
C LEU A 38 -1.47 -4.21 6.96
N PHE A 39 -0.78 -3.27 6.32
CA PHE A 39 0.68 -3.13 6.34
C PHE A 39 1.12 -1.81 6.98
N PRO A 40 2.18 -1.82 7.81
CA PRO A 40 2.87 -0.57 8.19
C PRO A 40 3.40 0.12 6.92
N THR A 41 3.54 1.46 6.97
CA THR A 41 3.89 2.31 5.82
C THR A 41 4.99 1.71 4.95
N ALA A 42 4.73 1.62 3.63
CA ALA A 42 5.61 0.97 2.67
C ALA A 42 7.05 1.52 2.72
N VAL A 43 8.03 0.65 3.03
CA VAL A 43 9.44 0.99 2.80
C VAL A 43 9.65 1.03 1.29
N THR A 44 9.66 2.25 0.74
CA THR A 44 9.79 2.49 -0.69
C THR A 44 11.26 2.49 -1.08
N ALA A 45 11.72 1.47 -1.81
CA ALA A 45 13.10 1.36 -2.27
C ALA A 45 13.14 1.29 -3.80
N ALA A 46 13.27 2.41 -4.50
CA ALA A 46 13.31 2.44 -5.96
C ALA A 46 14.72 2.09 -6.50
N PRO A 47 14.89 0.95 -7.21
CA PRO A 47 16.14 0.64 -7.89
C PRO A 47 16.25 1.47 -9.20
N HIS A 48 17.41 2.10 -9.42
CA HIS A 48 17.62 3.13 -10.46
C HIS A 48 17.94 2.58 -11.87
N PHE A 49 17.53 1.35 -12.20
CA PHE A 49 18.14 0.62 -13.32
C PHE A 49 17.69 1.00 -14.74
N ASP A 50 16.85 2.02 -14.93
CA ASP A 50 16.53 2.53 -16.28
C ASP A 50 15.98 3.97 -16.25
N LEU A 51 16.79 4.94 -16.65
CA LEU A 51 16.43 6.37 -16.72
C LEU A 51 15.20 6.61 -17.60
N SER A 52 15.07 5.89 -18.72
CA SER A 52 13.94 6.05 -19.65
C SER A 52 12.63 5.62 -18.99
N ARG A 53 12.66 4.49 -18.27
CA ARG A 53 11.52 3.99 -17.48
C ARG A 53 11.18 4.95 -16.34
N THR A 54 12.17 5.48 -15.63
CA THR A 54 11.95 6.44 -14.54
C THR A 54 11.28 7.72 -15.04
N VAL A 55 11.72 8.26 -16.18
CA VAL A 55 11.13 9.46 -16.79
C VAL A 55 9.68 9.18 -17.21
N ASN A 56 9.45 8.10 -17.95
CA ASN A 56 8.10 7.72 -18.39
C ASN A 56 7.15 7.50 -17.21
N THR A 57 7.62 6.83 -16.16
CA THR A 57 6.85 6.60 -14.93
C THR A 57 6.48 7.92 -14.26
N SER A 58 7.45 8.84 -14.13
CA SER A 58 7.22 10.15 -13.53
C SER A 58 6.22 10.99 -14.32
N ILE A 59 6.29 10.95 -15.66
CA ILE A 59 5.33 11.65 -16.54
C ILE A 59 3.93 11.06 -16.39
N ALA A 60 3.80 9.72 -16.37
CA ALA A 60 2.53 9.04 -16.20
C ALA A 60 1.89 9.35 -14.83
N GLU A 61 2.67 9.29 -13.75
CA GLU A 61 2.20 9.67 -12.40
C GLU A 61 1.81 11.14 -12.32
N LEU A 62 2.60 12.05 -12.90
CA LEU A 62 2.28 13.47 -12.92
C LEU A 62 0.97 13.74 -13.65
N TYR A 63 0.76 13.08 -14.78
CA TYR A 63 -0.47 13.19 -15.54
C TYR A 63 -1.65 12.60 -14.76
N TYR A 64 -1.48 11.43 -14.14
CA TYR A 64 -2.51 10.79 -13.35
C TYR A 64 -2.95 11.64 -12.15
N ARG A 65 -2.01 12.32 -11.49
CA ARG A 65 -2.31 13.24 -10.39
C ARG A 65 -3.21 14.41 -10.81
N ARG A 66 -3.25 14.79 -12.10
CA ARG A 66 -4.21 15.79 -12.60
C ARG A 66 -5.64 15.26 -12.64
N VAL A 67 -5.80 13.94 -12.75
CA VAL A 67 -7.10 13.27 -12.79
C VAL A 67 -7.54 12.89 -11.38
N GLU A 68 -6.62 12.38 -10.57
CA GLU A 68 -6.85 12.04 -9.16
C GLU A 68 -5.84 12.78 -8.28
N PRO A 69 -6.19 13.99 -7.78
CA PRO A 69 -5.28 14.82 -6.99
C PRO A 69 -4.79 14.15 -5.70
N GLU A 70 -5.60 13.26 -5.13
CA GLU A 70 -5.30 12.50 -3.90
C GLU A 70 -4.31 11.34 -4.14
N TYR A 71 -3.91 11.09 -5.41
CA TYR A 71 -2.95 10.05 -5.72
C TYR A 71 -1.56 10.37 -5.15
N SER A 72 -1.07 9.45 -4.31
CA SER A 72 0.32 9.39 -3.86
C SER A 72 0.93 8.04 -4.24
N ARG A 73 2.24 8.03 -4.45
CA ARG A 73 2.97 6.80 -4.73
C ARG A 73 2.94 5.88 -3.50
N GLU A 74 3.07 6.45 -2.31
CA GLU A 74 3.04 5.68 -1.06
C GLU A 74 1.69 4.97 -0.88
N SER A 75 0.57 5.67 -1.08
CA SER A 75 -0.77 5.07 -0.94
C SER A 75 -1.02 3.98 -1.98
N PHE A 76 -0.56 4.16 -3.22
CA PHE A 76 -0.62 3.11 -4.23
C PHE A 76 0.21 1.88 -3.83
N LEU A 77 1.45 2.07 -3.39
CA LEU A 77 2.31 0.96 -2.99
C LEU A 77 1.76 0.23 -1.77
N GLN A 78 1.15 0.93 -0.82
CA GLN A 78 0.45 0.32 0.30
C GLN A 78 -0.71 -0.57 -0.16
N GLY A 79 -1.58 -0.05 -1.03
CA GLY A 79 -2.65 -0.85 -1.63
C GLY A 79 -2.13 -2.05 -2.44
N ALA A 80 -0.99 -1.91 -3.12
CA ALA A 80 -0.38 -3.01 -3.85
C ALA A 80 0.17 -4.12 -2.93
N MET A 81 0.76 -3.76 -1.78
CA MET A 81 1.20 -4.75 -0.78
C MET A 81 0.00 -5.50 -0.18
N GLU A 82 -1.07 -4.78 0.14
CA GLU A 82 -2.32 -5.37 0.63
C GLU A 82 -2.93 -6.34 -0.37
N ALA A 83 -3.06 -5.90 -1.62
CA ALA A 83 -3.58 -6.72 -2.68
C ALA A 83 -2.70 -7.93 -2.98
N ALA A 84 -1.37 -7.81 -2.92
CA ALA A 84 -0.47 -8.95 -3.07
C ALA A 84 -0.69 -10.01 -1.97
N SER A 85 -0.85 -9.57 -0.71
CA SER A 85 -1.14 -10.46 0.42
C SER A 85 -2.50 -11.14 0.28
N ILE A 86 -3.56 -10.36 0.02
CA ILE A 86 -4.91 -10.87 -0.18
C ILE A 86 -4.97 -11.82 -1.38
N ALA A 87 -4.33 -11.48 -2.50
CA ALA A 87 -4.27 -12.33 -3.68
C ALA A 87 -3.56 -13.65 -3.37
N SER A 88 -2.42 -13.62 -2.68
CA SER A 88 -1.71 -14.83 -2.28
C SER A 88 -2.59 -15.74 -1.41
N GLN A 89 -3.34 -15.17 -0.47
CA GLN A 89 -4.26 -15.90 0.40
C GLN A 89 -5.40 -16.54 -0.39
N TYR A 90 -6.05 -15.79 -1.28
CA TYR A 90 -7.12 -16.33 -2.12
C TYR A 90 -6.66 -17.43 -3.06
N ILE A 91 -5.44 -17.33 -3.60
CA ILE A 91 -4.92 -18.38 -4.46
C ILE A 91 -4.64 -19.66 -3.66
N VAL A 92 -4.00 -19.53 -2.48
CA VAL A 92 -3.73 -20.68 -1.60
C VAL A 92 -5.02 -21.36 -1.14
N ASP A 93 -6.05 -20.58 -0.83
CA ASP A 93 -7.36 -21.08 -0.40
C ASP A 93 -8.26 -21.51 -1.58
N LYS A 94 -7.78 -21.39 -2.83
CA LYS A 94 -8.55 -21.61 -4.07
C LYS A 94 -9.86 -20.82 -4.14
N ASN A 95 -9.91 -19.65 -3.50
CA ASN A 95 -11.06 -18.75 -3.50
C ASN A 95 -11.03 -17.83 -4.74
N TRP A 96 -11.39 -18.39 -5.90
CA TRP A 96 -11.35 -17.68 -7.17
C TRP A 96 -12.35 -16.52 -7.27
N ASN A 97 -13.49 -16.63 -6.60
CA ASN A 97 -14.49 -15.56 -6.53
C ASN A 97 -13.98 -14.37 -5.71
N GLY A 98 -13.24 -14.64 -4.63
CA GLY A 98 -12.54 -13.60 -3.89
C GLY A 98 -11.46 -12.94 -4.75
N LEU A 99 -10.70 -13.74 -5.49
CA LEU A 99 -9.64 -13.24 -6.38
C LEU A 99 -10.19 -12.35 -7.50
N SER A 100 -11.35 -12.66 -8.08
CA SER A 100 -11.97 -11.84 -9.13
C SER A 100 -12.48 -10.47 -8.63
N ASN A 101 -12.60 -10.27 -7.31
CA ASN A 101 -12.88 -8.96 -6.74
C ASN A 101 -11.68 -8.00 -6.87
N ILE A 102 -10.46 -8.51 -6.94
CA ILE A 102 -9.24 -7.70 -7.06
C ILE A 102 -8.55 -7.85 -8.42
N CYS A 103 -8.71 -8.98 -9.10
CA CYS A 103 -8.13 -9.29 -10.41
C CYS A 103 -9.19 -9.22 -11.52
N VAL A 104 -8.76 -9.01 -12.76
CA VAL A 104 -9.62 -9.24 -13.95
C VAL A 104 -9.85 -10.74 -14.15
N THR A 105 -11.01 -11.12 -14.68
CA THR A 105 -11.40 -12.52 -14.87
C THR A 105 -10.37 -13.34 -15.64
N ASP A 106 -9.87 -12.79 -16.76
CA ASP A 106 -8.84 -13.45 -17.58
C ASP A 106 -7.57 -13.79 -16.77
N LEU A 107 -7.17 -12.92 -15.83
CA LEU A 107 -6.03 -13.18 -14.95
C LEU A 107 -6.35 -14.30 -13.95
N VAL A 108 -7.56 -14.33 -13.40
CA VAL A 108 -7.99 -15.37 -12.46
C VAL A 108 -7.98 -16.73 -13.14
N ASP A 109 -8.49 -16.83 -14.37
CA ASP A 109 -8.53 -18.10 -15.10
C ASP A 109 -7.12 -18.57 -15.46
N MET A 110 -6.23 -17.67 -15.94
CA MET A 110 -4.81 -18.00 -16.15
C MET A 110 -4.12 -18.49 -14.88
N ILE A 111 -4.37 -17.85 -13.73
CA ILE A 111 -3.77 -18.29 -12.45
C ILE A 111 -4.33 -19.66 -12.05
N ARG A 112 -5.63 -19.87 -12.19
CA ARG A 112 -6.29 -21.15 -11.88
C ARG A 112 -5.68 -22.28 -12.70
N GLU A 113 -5.58 -22.10 -14.01
CA GLU A 113 -4.97 -23.09 -14.93
C GLU A 113 -3.53 -23.42 -14.53
N ARG A 114 -2.71 -22.40 -14.19
CA ARG A 114 -1.33 -22.61 -13.73
C ARG A 114 -1.26 -23.39 -12.43
N CYS A 115 -2.14 -23.11 -11.47
CA CYS A 115 -2.19 -23.82 -10.19
C CYS A 115 -2.66 -25.28 -10.33
N GLU A 116 -3.41 -25.59 -11.38
CA GLU A 116 -3.89 -26.94 -11.69
C GLU A 116 -2.86 -27.73 -12.50
N ALA A 117 -2.14 -27.08 -13.42
CA ALA A 117 -1.14 -27.70 -14.29
C ALA A 117 0.22 -27.88 -13.59
N GLU A 118 0.65 -26.87 -12.83
CA GLU A 118 1.87 -26.90 -12.06
C GLU A 118 1.50 -26.94 -10.57
N SER A 119 2.15 -27.80 -9.78
CA SER A 119 2.19 -27.65 -8.32
C SER A 119 3.04 -26.43 -7.93
N ALA A 120 2.81 -25.29 -8.59
CA ALA A 120 3.53 -24.06 -8.40
C ALA A 120 3.36 -23.63 -6.94
N LEU A 121 4.47 -23.56 -6.23
CA LEU A 121 4.50 -23.12 -4.85
C LEU A 121 4.21 -21.62 -4.84
N ILE A 122 2.94 -21.25 -4.61
CA ILE A 122 2.57 -19.85 -4.45
C ILE A 122 2.81 -19.48 -2.99
N PRO A 123 3.76 -18.58 -2.71
CA PRO A 123 4.10 -18.24 -1.34
C PRO A 123 2.95 -17.45 -0.72
N ARG A 124 2.58 -17.84 0.49
CA ARG A 124 1.63 -17.08 1.31
C ARG A 124 2.37 -15.84 1.82
N ILE A 125 1.94 -14.66 1.38
CA ILE A 125 2.53 -13.40 1.81
C ILE A 125 1.73 -12.86 3.00
N ALA A 126 2.32 -12.89 4.20
CA ALA A 126 1.73 -12.25 5.36
C ALA A 126 2.22 -10.79 5.51
N PRO A 127 1.49 -9.95 6.28
CA PRO A 127 1.89 -8.57 6.51
C PRO A 127 3.32 -8.36 7.03
N GLY A 128 3.77 -9.24 7.91
CA GLY A 128 5.11 -9.21 8.47
C GLY A 128 6.22 -9.68 7.52
N ASP A 129 5.87 -10.19 6.33
CA ASP A 129 6.86 -10.74 5.41
C ASP A 129 7.30 -9.77 4.32
N VAL A 130 6.58 -8.65 4.15
CA VAL A 130 6.96 -7.63 3.17
C VAL A 130 8.14 -6.82 3.70
N LEU A 131 9.24 -6.88 2.94
CA LEU A 131 10.51 -6.21 3.23
C LEU A 131 10.52 -4.79 2.66
N CYS A 132 10.12 -4.66 1.40
CA CYS A 132 10.00 -3.37 0.73
C CYS A 132 9.13 -3.50 -0.52
N SER A 133 8.62 -2.37 -1.01
CA SER A 133 7.95 -2.29 -2.30
C SER A 133 8.44 -1.09 -3.11
N TYR A 134 8.29 -1.15 -4.42
CA TYR A 134 8.54 0.02 -5.26
C TYR A 134 7.70 0.00 -6.53
N LEU A 135 7.45 1.20 -7.07
CA LEU A 135 6.77 1.37 -8.33
C LEU A 135 7.76 1.08 -9.46
N TYR A 136 7.56 -0.03 -10.15
CA TYR A 136 8.42 -0.49 -11.23
C TYR A 136 8.20 0.31 -12.51
N SER A 137 6.94 0.55 -12.85
CA SER A 137 6.55 1.34 -14.01
C SER A 137 5.17 1.95 -13.84
N ALA A 138 4.97 3.09 -14.50
CA ALA A 138 3.66 3.66 -14.77
C ALA A 138 3.53 3.93 -16.28
N LEU A 139 2.40 3.53 -16.86
CA LEU A 139 2.09 3.71 -18.27
C LEU A 139 0.65 4.19 -18.43
N ILE A 140 0.45 5.22 -19.24
CA ILE A 140 -0.87 5.60 -19.71
C ILE A 140 -1.00 5.07 -21.14
N SER A 141 -2.07 4.31 -21.39
CA SER A 141 -2.36 3.75 -22.70
C SER A 141 -3.76 4.17 -23.13
N GLY A 142 -3.92 4.47 -24.41
CA GLY A 142 -5.21 4.86 -24.97
C GLY A 142 -5.12 5.42 -26.38
N LYS A 143 -6.28 5.57 -27.03
CA LYS A 143 -6.36 6.31 -28.30
C LYS A 143 -6.40 7.81 -27.99
N GLN A 144 -5.50 8.58 -28.61
CA GLN A 144 -5.39 10.04 -28.40
C GLN A 144 -5.23 10.42 -26.91
N ILE A 145 -4.22 9.83 -26.24
CA ILE A 145 -3.93 10.04 -24.81
C ILE A 145 -3.91 11.53 -24.43
N TYR A 146 -3.44 12.41 -25.32
CA TYR A 146 -3.40 13.86 -25.09
C TYR A 146 -4.78 14.52 -24.92
N ARG A 147 -5.89 13.90 -25.36
CA ARG A 147 -7.25 14.45 -25.25
C ARG A 147 -8.09 13.90 -24.10
N LEU A 148 -7.60 12.90 -23.35
CA LEU A 148 -8.39 12.22 -22.30
C LEU A 148 -9.78 11.79 -22.78
N ASN A 149 -9.91 11.30 -24.01
CA ASN A 149 -11.22 10.95 -24.54
C ASN A 149 -11.90 9.92 -23.61
N PRO A 150 -13.18 10.15 -23.25
CA PRO A 150 -13.94 9.21 -22.41
C PRO A 150 -13.93 7.79 -23.01
N GLY A 151 -13.78 6.79 -22.15
CA GLY A 151 -13.90 5.36 -22.45
C GLY A 151 -12.67 4.67 -23.05
N ASN A 152 -11.58 5.39 -23.35
CA ASN A 152 -10.46 4.83 -24.13
C ASN A 152 -9.06 5.06 -23.54
N THR A 153 -8.96 5.59 -22.32
CA THR A 153 -7.66 5.85 -21.68
C THR A 153 -7.57 5.12 -20.35
N ASN A 154 -6.56 4.27 -20.22
CA ASN A 154 -6.26 3.50 -19.02
C ASN A 154 -4.88 3.90 -18.49
N ILE A 155 -4.74 3.86 -17.17
CA ILE A 155 -3.44 3.84 -16.52
C ILE A 155 -3.12 2.42 -16.09
N TYR A 156 -1.85 2.06 -16.24
CA TYR A 156 -1.25 0.83 -15.76
C TYR A 156 -0.14 1.21 -14.78
N LEU A 157 -0.23 0.72 -13.55
CA LEU A 157 0.79 0.89 -12.52
C LEU A 157 1.28 -0.48 -12.09
N THR A 158 2.58 -0.70 -12.18
CA THR A 158 3.22 -1.96 -11.82
C THR A 158 4.04 -1.79 -10.56
N ALA A 159 3.70 -2.55 -9.53
CA ALA A 159 4.45 -2.62 -8.28
C ALA A 159 5.25 -3.91 -8.20
N MET A 160 6.46 -3.81 -7.63
CA MET A 160 7.26 -4.93 -7.19
C MET A 160 7.23 -4.95 -5.66
N VAL A 161 6.86 -6.07 -5.07
CA VAL A 161 6.79 -6.28 -3.62
C VAL A 161 7.76 -7.40 -3.26
N PHE A 162 8.72 -7.11 -2.38
CA PHE A 162 9.74 -8.06 -1.94
C PHE A 162 9.28 -8.66 -0.62
N CYS A 163 9.16 -9.98 -0.60
CA CYS A 163 8.70 -10.73 0.55
C CYS A 163 9.77 -11.74 0.97
N ARG A 164 10.01 -11.87 2.28
CA ARG A 164 10.80 -12.99 2.80
C ARG A 164 9.98 -14.27 2.74
N ASN A 165 10.65 -15.38 2.48
CA ASN A 165 10.04 -16.71 2.48
C ASN A 165 9.99 -17.33 3.88
N HIS A 166 10.91 -16.91 4.76
CA HIS A 166 11.04 -17.42 6.12
C HIS A 166 11.21 -16.29 7.15
N PRO A 167 10.66 -16.47 8.37
CA PRO A 167 10.74 -15.47 9.45
C PRO A 167 12.17 -15.24 9.95
N ASP A 168 13.09 -16.18 9.70
CA ASP A 168 14.51 -16.09 10.05
C ASP A 168 15.26 -15.00 9.26
N VAL A 169 14.69 -14.55 8.14
CA VAL A 169 15.20 -13.37 7.42
C VAL A 169 14.82 -12.12 8.21
N PRO A 170 15.80 -11.32 8.68
CA PRO A 170 15.52 -10.08 9.42
C PRO A 170 14.66 -9.12 8.59
N GLN A 171 13.89 -8.23 9.22
CA GLN A 171 12.99 -7.29 8.52
C GLN A 171 13.63 -5.90 8.29
N ASP A 172 14.66 -5.55 9.06
CA ASP A 172 15.25 -4.19 9.09
C ASP A 172 16.56 -4.03 8.31
N LEU A 173 16.77 -4.84 7.27
CA LEU A 173 17.94 -4.69 6.39
C LEU A 173 17.61 -3.82 5.17
N SER A 174 18.61 -3.11 4.66
CA SER A 174 18.50 -2.44 3.35
C SER A 174 18.34 -3.48 2.24
N LEU A 175 17.60 -3.15 1.17
CA LEU A 175 17.44 -4.00 -0.02
C LEU A 175 18.77 -4.55 -0.56
N LYS A 176 19.84 -3.74 -0.58
CA LYS A 176 21.18 -4.19 -1.00
C LYS A 176 21.72 -5.36 -0.16
N LYS A 177 21.48 -5.35 1.16
CA LYS A 177 21.91 -6.43 2.07
C LYS A 177 21.06 -7.69 1.88
N TYR A 178 19.76 -7.53 1.65
CA TYR A 178 18.88 -8.63 1.29
C TYR A 178 19.33 -9.34 0.02
N LEU A 179 19.54 -8.58 -1.05
CA LEU A 179 19.99 -9.13 -2.33
C LEU A 179 21.41 -9.74 -2.27
N ALA A 180 22.25 -9.31 -1.32
CA ALA A 180 23.60 -9.88 -1.17
C ALA A 180 23.63 -11.19 -0.36
N LYS A 181 22.79 -11.32 0.68
CA LYS A 181 22.87 -12.44 1.65
C LYS A 181 21.69 -13.38 1.63
N TYR A 182 20.49 -12.89 1.32
CA TYR A 182 19.22 -13.60 1.49
C TYR A 182 18.45 -13.74 0.18
N TYR A 183 19.07 -13.52 -0.99
CA TYR A 183 18.35 -13.44 -2.26
C TYR A 183 17.51 -14.69 -2.57
N LYS A 184 17.99 -15.90 -2.23
CA LYS A 184 17.25 -17.16 -2.40
C LYS A 184 16.03 -17.29 -1.50
N GLU A 185 16.02 -16.55 -0.40
CA GLU A 185 14.93 -16.54 0.60
C GLU A 185 13.95 -15.40 0.36
N ILE A 186 13.98 -14.80 -0.83
CA ILE A 186 13.14 -13.67 -1.20
C ILE A 186 12.31 -14.05 -2.42
N THR A 187 11.00 -13.98 -2.24
CA THR A 187 10.05 -13.94 -3.34
C THR A 187 9.81 -12.48 -3.73
N VAL A 188 9.78 -12.22 -5.03
CA VAL A 188 9.26 -10.96 -5.56
C VAL A 188 7.88 -11.21 -6.14
N CYS A 189 6.89 -10.46 -5.64
CA CYS A 189 5.57 -10.35 -6.23
C CYS A 189 5.55 -9.17 -7.20
N HIS A 190 5.26 -9.46 -8.46
CA HIS A 190 5.05 -8.47 -9.51
C HIS A 190 3.57 -8.38 -9.83
N ILE A 191 2.98 -7.23 -9.50
CA ILE A 191 1.55 -6.98 -9.66
C ILE A 191 1.33 -5.71 -10.48
N THR A 192 0.51 -5.81 -11.52
CA THR A 192 0.13 -4.66 -12.35
C THR A 192 -1.35 -4.37 -12.19
N PHE A 193 -1.66 -3.15 -11.77
CA PHE A 193 -3.01 -2.63 -11.68
C PHE A 193 -3.35 -1.78 -12.89
N ALA A 194 -4.57 -1.93 -13.38
CA ALA A 194 -5.13 -1.07 -14.40
C ALA A 194 -6.41 -0.39 -13.92
N ARG A 195 -6.65 0.81 -14.42
CA ARG A 195 -7.87 1.59 -14.18
C ARG A 195 -8.16 2.49 -15.38
N ALA A 196 -9.44 2.57 -15.75
CA ALA A 196 -9.91 3.60 -16.69
C ALA A 196 -9.80 4.99 -16.06
N ILE A 197 -9.21 5.94 -16.78
CA ILE A 197 -8.96 7.30 -16.29
C ILE A 197 -10.19 8.20 -16.48
N ASN A 198 -10.96 7.98 -17.55
CA ASN A 198 -12.13 8.79 -17.88
C ASN A 198 -13.26 7.92 -18.47
N PRO A 199 -14.41 7.74 -17.79
CA PRO A 199 -14.61 8.07 -16.37
C PRO A 199 -13.71 7.20 -15.47
N PRO A 200 -13.38 7.66 -14.24
CA PRO A 200 -12.53 6.90 -13.34
C PRO A 200 -13.15 5.55 -12.96
N GLY A 201 -12.51 4.45 -13.35
CA GLY A 201 -12.95 3.08 -13.07
C GLY A 201 -12.49 2.57 -11.69
N ILE A 202 -12.71 1.28 -11.44
CA ILE A 202 -12.14 0.58 -10.27
C ILE A 202 -10.74 0.06 -10.64
N TRP A 203 -9.83 0.06 -9.67
CA TRP A 203 -8.52 -0.59 -9.83
C TRP A 203 -8.68 -2.12 -9.85
N LYS A 204 -8.13 -2.76 -10.87
CA LYS A 204 -8.06 -4.23 -10.98
C LYS A 204 -6.65 -4.67 -11.34
N ALA A 205 -6.17 -5.74 -10.71
CA ALA A 205 -4.95 -6.39 -11.11
C ALA A 205 -5.16 -7.08 -12.48
N THR A 206 -4.28 -6.77 -13.43
CA THR A 206 -4.26 -7.32 -14.78
C THR A 206 -3.09 -8.27 -15.00
N GLN A 207 -2.07 -8.20 -14.15
CA GLN A 207 -0.98 -9.17 -14.07
C GLN A 207 -0.61 -9.42 -12.63
N LEU A 208 -0.29 -10.67 -12.31
CA LEU A 208 0.23 -11.11 -11.01
C LEU A 208 1.17 -12.28 -11.25
N ASN A 209 2.43 -12.13 -10.86
CA ASN A 209 3.42 -13.20 -10.92
C ASN A 209 4.27 -13.21 -9.65
N TYR A 210 4.70 -14.40 -9.25
CA TYR A 210 5.65 -14.62 -8.17
C TYR A 210 6.90 -15.23 -8.74
N PHE A 211 8.07 -14.74 -8.35
CA PHE A 211 9.34 -15.35 -8.73
C PHE A 211 10.35 -15.27 -7.60
N ASN A 212 11.14 -16.32 -7.46
CA ASN A 212 12.30 -16.35 -6.58
C ASN A 212 13.49 -15.73 -7.31
N LEU A 213 14.37 -15.07 -6.57
CA LEU A 213 15.64 -14.59 -7.13
C LEU A 213 16.62 -15.78 -7.24
N ILE A 214 17.18 -15.99 -8.43
CA ILE A 214 18.12 -17.08 -8.77
C ILE A 214 19.57 -16.60 -8.68
#